data_AF-A0A946VFP2-F1
#
_entry.id   AF-A0A946VFP2-F1
#
_cell.length_a   1.000
_cell.length_b   1.000
_cell.length_c   1.000
_cell.angle_alpha   90.00
_cell.angle_beta   90.00
_cell.angle_gamma   90.00
#
_symmetry.space_group_name_H-M   'P 1'
#
loop_
_entity.id
_entity.type
_entity.pdbx_description
1 polymer ?
#
loop_
_entity_poly.entity_id
_entity_poly.type
_entity_poly.pdbx_seq_one_letter_code
_entity_poly.pdbx_strand_id
1 'polypeptide(L)'
;MAQHQTLPTLVSGLDYMTRGFQLLASPGMKKFIIIPLIINLIIFIVLSYFIVQLFGDFNTWLSSFLPDWLSFLTYILWALLFILFLIGYGYSFTLLTNLIAAPLYGMLATQVEIKLTGKAPADEPLQAMIGRTIGREITKLCYFTGYGLLIFFGLALLSLIPLV
;
A
#
# COMPACT_ATOMS: atom_id res chain seq x y z
N MET A 1 30.31 26.48 -24.06
CA MET A 1 30.21 27.23 -22.79
C MET A 1 28.99 26.71 -22.04
N ALA A 2 29.16 26.39 -20.77
CA ALA A 2 28.33 25.49 -19.97
C ALA A 2 26.83 25.85 -19.97
N GLN A 3 25.97 24.87 -20.29
CA GLN A 3 24.54 24.95 -19.97
C GLN A 3 24.40 24.97 -18.46
N HIS A 4 23.96 26.10 -17.90
CA HIS A 4 23.55 26.18 -16.51
C HIS A 4 22.39 25.22 -16.25
N GLN A 5 22.70 24.08 -15.63
CA GLN A 5 21.73 23.27 -14.91
C GLN A 5 21.23 24.11 -13.73
N THR A 6 20.11 24.81 -13.92
CA THR A 6 19.40 25.48 -12.83
C THR A 6 18.88 24.39 -11.88
N LEU A 7 19.27 24.47 -10.61
CA LEU A 7 18.79 23.58 -9.56
C LEU A 7 17.24 23.59 -9.58
N PRO A 8 16.58 22.42 -9.58
CA PRO A 8 15.12 22.36 -9.66
C PRO A 8 14.51 23.09 -8.46
N THR A 9 13.83 24.21 -8.71
CA THR A 9 13.04 24.93 -7.70
C THR A 9 11.82 24.09 -7.33
N LEU A 10 11.23 24.25 -6.13
CA LEU A 10 10.01 23.52 -5.72
C LEU A 10 8.85 23.66 -6.72
N VAL A 11 8.79 24.81 -7.41
CA VAL A 11 7.85 25.08 -8.52
C VAL A 11 8.06 24.10 -9.69
N SER A 12 9.30 23.66 -9.95
CA SER A 12 9.59 22.63 -10.96
C SER A 12 9.08 21.25 -10.55
N GLY A 13 9.03 20.92 -9.25
CA GLY A 13 8.58 19.62 -8.75
C GLY A 13 7.12 19.33 -9.04
N LEU A 14 6.23 20.30 -8.79
CA LEU A 14 4.81 20.19 -9.14
C LEU A 14 4.59 20.13 -10.66
N ASP A 15 5.41 20.84 -11.44
CA ASP A 15 5.34 20.81 -12.91
C ASP A 15 5.71 19.43 -13.49
N TYR A 16 6.60 18.67 -12.82
CA TYR A 16 6.84 17.26 -13.19
C TYR A 16 5.64 16.36 -12.92
N MET A 17 4.87 16.61 -11.85
CA MET A 17 3.66 15.84 -11.57
C MET A 17 2.58 16.08 -12.64
N THR A 18 2.33 17.33 -13.01
CA THR A 18 1.33 17.67 -14.04
C THR A 18 1.72 17.10 -15.41
N ARG A 19 2.99 17.21 -15.81
CA ARG A 19 3.53 16.57 -17.03
C ARG A 19 3.41 15.04 -16.97
N GLY A 20 3.65 14.44 -15.80
CA GLY A 20 3.47 13.01 -15.56
C GLY A 20 2.03 12.55 -15.82
N PHE A 21 1.03 13.27 -15.29
CA PHE A 21 -0.39 12.99 -15.54
C PHE A 21 -0.75 13.08 -17.03
N GLN A 22 -0.28 14.11 -17.73
CA GLN A 22 -0.51 14.26 -19.18
C GLN A 22 0.13 13.12 -19.98
N LEU A 23 1.33 12.69 -19.58
CA LEU A 23 2.04 11.59 -20.23
C LEU A 23 1.34 10.25 -20.00
N LEU A 24 0.80 10.01 -18.80
CA LEU A 24 -0.02 8.83 -18.49
C LEU A 24 -1.34 8.81 -19.28
N ALA A 25 -1.96 9.97 -19.53
CA ALA A 25 -3.20 10.09 -20.31
C ALA A 25 -3.02 9.85 -21.82
N SER A 26 -1.77 9.80 -22.30
CA SER A 26 -1.47 9.65 -23.71
C SER A 26 -1.82 8.25 -24.30
N PRO A 27 -2.08 8.16 -25.62
CA PRO A 27 -2.32 6.88 -26.29
C PRO A 27 -1.13 5.92 -26.09
N GLY A 28 -1.42 4.66 -25.75
CA GLY A 28 -0.40 3.64 -25.48
C GLY A 28 -0.09 3.41 -23.99
N MET A 29 -0.28 4.42 -23.12
CA MET A 29 -0.04 4.30 -21.68
C MET A 29 -1.26 3.78 -20.89
N LYS A 30 -2.48 3.95 -21.42
CA LYS A 30 -3.74 3.58 -20.76
C LYS A 30 -3.77 2.14 -20.24
N LYS A 31 -3.20 1.18 -20.98
CA LYS A 31 -3.14 -0.23 -20.58
C LYS A 31 -2.36 -0.43 -19.26
N PHE A 32 -1.30 0.35 -19.06
CA PHE A 32 -0.49 0.28 -17.84
C PHE A 32 -1.16 0.93 -16.63
N ILE A 33 -2.28 1.65 -16.82
CA ILE A 33 -3.12 2.20 -15.75
C ILE A 33 -4.28 1.26 -15.44
N ILE A 34 -4.94 0.76 -16.50
CA ILE A 34 -6.13 -0.11 -16.39
C ILE A 34 -5.77 -1.45 -15.76
N ILE A 35 -4.62 -2.04 -16.10
CA ILE A 35 -4.21 -3.35 -15.56
C ILE A 35 -4.07 -3.31 -14.01
N PRO A 36 -3.28 -2.40 -13.41
CA PRO A 36 -3.24 -2.26 -11.95
C PRO A 36 -4.60 -2.01 -11.31
N LEU A 37 -5.45 -1.20 -11.96
CA LEU A 37 -6.78 -0.87 -11.44
C LEU A 37 -7.69 -2.10 -11.39
N ILE A 38 -7.69 -2.93 -12.45
CA ILE A 38 -8.45 -4.18 -12.49
C ILE A 38 -7.92 -5.16 -11.43
N ILE A 39 -6.60 -5.29 -11.30
CA ILE A 39 -6.01 -6.17 -10.30
C ILE A 39 -6.40 -5.72 -8.88
N ASN A 40 -6.33 -4.43 -8.57
CA ASN A 40 -6.76 -3.89 -7.28
C ASN A 40 -8.25 -4.11 -7.03
N LEU A 41 -9.10 -3.99 -8.06
CA LEU A 41 -10.52 -4.29 -7.95
C LEU A 41 -10.77 -5.77 -7.64
N ILE A 42 -10.05 -6.68 -8.30
CA ILE A 42 -10.14 -8.12 -8.02
C ILE A 42 -9.72 -8.41 -6.57
N ILE A 43 -8.58 -7.86 -6.12
CA ILE A 43 -8.11 -8.01 -4.74
C ILE A 43 -9.15 -7.48 -3.75
N PHE A 44 -9.75 -6.32 -4.04
CA PHE A 44 -10.80 -5.73 -3.21
C PHE A 44 -12.00 -6.67 -3.06
N ILE A 45 -12.51 -7.23 -4.17
CA ILE A 45 -13.66 -8.16 -4.16
C ILE A 45 -13.32 -9.42 -3.36
N VAL A 46 -12.16 -10.04 -3.65
CA VAL A 46 -11.72 -11.28 -3.01
C VAL A 46 -11.52 -11.06 -1.51
N LEU A 47 -10.78 -10.03 -1.12
CA LEU A 47 -10.49 -9.76 0.28
C LEU A 47 -11.74 -9.35 1.07
N SER A 48 -12.65 -8.57 0.46
CA SER A 48 -13.93 -8.23 1.07
C SER A 48 -14.78 -9.47 1.34
N TYR A 49 -14.83 -10.40 0.39
CA TYR A 49 -15.55 -11.66 0.56
C TYR A 49 -15.02 -12.45 1.77
N PHE A 50 -13.70 -12.64 1.87
CA PHE A 50 -13.08 -13.34 2.98
C PHE A 50 -13.28 -12.64 4.33
N ILE A 51 -13.16 -11.32 4.37
CA ILE A 51 -13.30 -10.56 5.62
C ILE A 51 -14.74 -10.58 6.14
N VAL A 52 -15.74 -10.49 5.27
CA VAL A 52 -17.16 -10.59 5.68
C VAL A 52 -17.44 -11.97 6.30
N GLN A 53 -16.91 -13.04 5.70
CA GLN A 53 -17.04 -14.39 6.25
C GLN A 53 -16.33 -14.52 7.60
N LEU A 54 -15.05 -14.13 7.64
CA LEU A 54 -14.25 -14.21 8.86
C LEU A 54 -14.87 -13.40 10.01
N PHE A 55 -15.44 -12.23 9.71
CA PHE A 55 -16.14 -11.42 10.70
C PHE A 55 -17.39 -12.11 11.24
N GLY A 56 -18.21 -12.69 10.34
CA GLY A 56 -19.42 -13.43 10.73
C GLY A 56 -19.11 -14.67 11.58
N ASP A 57 -18.11 -15.45 11.17
CA ASP A 57 -17.67 -16.65 11.89
C ASP A 57 -17.10 -16.28 13.26
N PHE A 58 -16.26 -15.24 13.32
CA PHE A 58 -15.66 -14.78 14.57
C PHE A 58 -16.71 -14.20 15.53
N ASN A 59 -17.71 -13.49 15.01
CA ASN A 59 -18.82 -13.00 15.84
C ASN A 59 -19.67 -14.13 16.41
N THR A 60 -19.99 -15.15 15.59
CA THR A 60 -20.73 -16.33 16.03
C THR A 60 -19.94 -17.10 17.09
N TRP A 61 -18.65 -17.32 16.82
CA TRP A 61 -17.73 -17.97 17.75
C TRP A 61 -17.66 -17.20 19.08
N LEU A 62 -17.48 -15.88 19.06
CA LEU A 62 -17.45 -15.06 20.27
C LEU A 62 -18.77 -15.13 21.05
N SER A 63 -19.91 -15.06 20.35
CA SER A 63 -21.23 -15.11 20.98
C SER A 63 -21.50 -16.46 21.66
N SER A 64 -20.88 -17.55 21.20
CA SER A 64 -21.04 -18.88 21.81
C SER A 64 -20.44 -19.01 23.23
N PHE A 65 -19.53 -18.11 23.61
CA PHE A 65 -18.95 -18.09 24.97
C PHE A 65 -19.73 -17.22 25.95
N LEU A 66 -20.70 -16.44 25.47
CA LEU A 66 -21.42 -15.44 26.28
C LEU A 66 -22.81 -15.99 26.68
N PRO A 67 -23.06 -16.24 27.97
CA PRO A 67 -24.41 -16.57 28.44
C PRO A 67 -25.37 -15.39 28.33
N ASP A 68 -26.68 -15.67 28.27
CA ASP A 68 -27.74 -14.70 27.92
C ASP A 68 -27.73 -13.40 28.73
N TRP A 69 -27.34 -13.46 30.01
CA TRP A 69 -27.28 -12.29 30.89
C TRP A 69 -26.15 -11.30 30.51
N LEU A 70 -25.12 -11.75 29.77
CA LEU A 70 -24.07 -10.91 29.17
C LEU A 70 -24.39 -10.47 27.74
N SER A 71 -25.59 -10.73 27.21
CA SER A 71 -25.96 -10.35 25.83
C SER A 71 -25.71 -8.86 25.53
N PHE A 72 -25.81 -7.98 26.53
CA PHE A 72 -25.48 -6.55 26.39
C PHE A 72 -24.01 -6.32 25.99
N LEU A 73 -23.08 -7.15 26.48
CA LEU A 73 -21.66 -7.06 26.20
C LEU A 73 -21.35 -7.46 24.74
N THR A 74 -22.15 -8.36 24.16
CA THR A 74 -22.04 -8.76 22.76
C THR A 74 -22.13 -7.57 21.81
N TYR A 75 -23.01 -6.60 22.07
CA TYR A 75 -23.12 -5.39 21.23
C TYR A 75 -21.87 -4.52 21.28
N ILE A 76 -21.27 -4.37 22.47
CA ILE A 76 -20.04 -3.59 22.66
C ILE A 76 -18.86 -4.29 21.97
N LEU A 77 -18.72 -5.60 22.20
CA LEU A 77 -17.65 -6.39 21.59
C LEU A 77 -17.79 -6.46 20.08
N TRP A 78 -19.01 -6.57 19.55
CA TRP A 78 -19.27 -6.54 18.12
C TRP A 78 -18.79 -5.24 17.48
N ALA A 79 -19.11 -4.08 18.08
CA ALA A 79 -18.65 -2.78 17.59
C ALA A 79 -17.12 -2.66 17.63
N LEU A 80 -16.49 -3.12 18.71
CA LEU A 80 -15.03 -3.14 18.84
C LEU A 80 -14.38 -4.05 17.78
N LEU A 81 -14.92 -5.24 17.59
CA LEU A 81 -14.46 -6.19 16.58
C LEU A 81 -14.63 -5.64 15.17
N PHE A 82 -15.75 -4.97 14.88
CA PHE A 82 -15.96 -4.35 13.59
C PHE A 82 -14.86 -3.33 13.28
N ILE A 83 -14.52 -2.47 14.24
CA ILE A 83 -13.41 -1.50 14.09
C ILE A 83 -12.08 -2.23 13.89
N LEU A 84 -11.78 -3.25 14.71
CA LEU A 84 -10.55 -4.02 14.60
C LEU A 84 -10.41 -4.70 13.23
N PHE A 85 -11.48 -5.31 12.74
CA PHE A 85 -11.53 -5.93 11.41
C PHE A 85 -11.41 -4.89 10.30
N LEU A 86 -12.00 -3.70 10.44
CA LEU A 86 -11.90 -2.62 9.46
C LEU A 86 -10.46 -2.10 9.36
N ILE A 87 -9.77 -1.96 10.51
CA ILE A 87 -8.35 -1.63 10.57
C ILE A 87 -7.52 -2.74 9.91
N GLY A 88 -7.71 -4.00 10.33
CA GLY A 88 -6.99 -5.14 9.79
C GLY A 88 -7.22 -5.32 8.29
N TYR A 89 -8.45 -5.11 7.82
CA TYR A 89 -8.82 -5.11 6.41
C TYR A 89 -8.09 -4.02 5.63
N GLY A 90 -8.13 -2.78 6.11
CA GLY A 90 -7.45 -1.65 5.48
C GLY A 90 -5.95 -1.92 5.32
N TYR A 91 -5.27 -2.33 6.39
CA TYR A 91 -3.84 -2.65 6.34
C TYR A 91 -3.53 -3.83 5.43
N SER A 92 -4.30 -4.93 5.52
CA SER A 92 -4.09 -6.12 4.68
C SER A 92 -4.31 -5.80 3.20
N PHE A 93 -5.35 -5.03 2.89
CA PHE A 93 -5.64 -4.56 1.53
C PHE A 93 -4.50 -3.70 0.99
N THR A 94 -4.05 -2.70 1.74
CA THR A 94 -2.92 -1.83 1.34
C THR A 94 -1.64 -2.64 1.13
N LEU A 95 -1.33 -3.59 2.03
CA LEU A 95 -0.17 -4.47 1.90
C LEU A 95 -0.21 -5.30 0.62
N LEU A 96 -1.31 -6.01 0.39
CA LEU A 96 -1.47 -6.92 -0.75
C LEU A 96 -1.46 -6.15 -2.08
N THR A 97 -2.22 -5.05 -2.15
CA THR A 97 -2.28 -4.24 -3.37
C THR A 97 -0.93 -3.60 -3.70
N ASN A 98 -0.21 -3.04 -2.71
CA ASN A 98 1.11 -2.46 -2.96
C ASN A 98 2.13 -3.52 -3.38
N LEU A 99 2.12 -4.69 -2.73
CA LEU A 99 3.05 -5.78 -3.07
C LEU A 99 2.84 -6.27 -4.51
N ILE A 100 1.58 -6.40 -4.93
CA ILE A 100 1.22 -6.83 -6.30
C ILE A 100 1.44 -5.72 -7.32
N ALA A 101 1.21 -4.46 -6.94
CA ALA A 101 1.37 -3.31 -7.83
C ALA A 101 2.85 -2.92 -8.03
N ALA A 102 3.74 -3.25 -7.10
CA ALA A 102 5.16 -2.92 -7.16
C ALA A 102 5.82 -3.28 -8.52
N PRO A 103 5.71 -4.50 -9.07
CA PRO A 103 6.25 -4.82 -10.40
C PRO A 103 5.60 -4.02 -11.53
N LEU A 104 4.30 -3.73 -11.43
CA LEU A 104 3.58 -2.94 -12.45
C LEU A 104 4.07 -1.49 -12.46
N TYR A 105 4.40 -0.92 -11.30
CA TYR A 105 5.02 0.39 -11.20
C TYR A 105 6.41 0.44 -11.85
N GLY A 106 7.19 -0.63 -11.74
CA GLY A 106 8.46 -0.78 -12.45
C GLY A 106 8.29 -0.78 -13.97
N MET A 107 7.33 -1.56 -14.48
CA MET A 107 7.01 -1.58 -15.92
C MET A 107 6.51 -0.23 -16.43
N LEU A 108 5.65 0.45 -15.67
CA LEU A 108 5.19 1.81 -15.97
C LEU A 108 6.37 2.78 -16.10
N ALA A 109 7.30 2.75 -15.14
CA ALA A 109 8.47 3.63 -15.14
C ALA A 109 9.36 3.40 -16.38
N THR A 110 9.63 2.14 -16.74
CA THR A 110 10.37 1.78 -17.96
C THR A 110 9.71 2.36 -19.22
N GLN A 111 8.38 2.24 -19.35
CA GLN A 111 7.68 2.75 -20.51
C GLN A 111 7.69 4.28 -20.58
N VAL A 112 7.60 4.95 -19.41
CA VAL A 112 7.75 6.40 -19.33
C VAL A 112 9.16 6.82 -19.75
N GLU A 113 10.19 6.12 -19.31
CA GLU A 113 11.58 6.38 -19.68
C GLU A 113 11.82 6.20 -21.19
N ILE A 114 11.34 5.11 -21.78
CA ILE A 114 11.42 4.87 -23.23
C ILE A 114 10.75 6.02 -23.99
N LYS A 115 9.59 6.48 -23.52
CA LYS A 115 8.83 7.53 -24.18
C LYS A 115 9.51 8.90 -24.11
N LEU A 116 10.25 9.18 -23.03
CA LEU A 116 10.97 10.44 -22.83
C LEU A 116 12.35 10.45 -23.46
N THR A 117 13.06 9.32 -23.46
CA THR A 117 14.47 9.23 -23.88
C THR A 117 14.67 8.56 -25.24
N GLY A 118 13.69 7.80 -25.71
CA GLY A 118 13.79 6.95 -26.90
C GLY A 118 14.69 5.73 -26.71
N LYS A 119 15.22 5.47 -25.51
CA LYS A 119 16.13 4.37 -25.22
C LYS A 119 15.44 3.33 -24.34
N ALA A 120 15.56 2.06 -24.72
CA ALA A 120 15.16 0.96 -23.86
C ALA A 120 16.16 0.80 -22.72
N PRO A 121 15.72 0.63 -21.45
CA PRO A 121 16.57 0.15 -20.38
C PRO A 121 17.17 -1.21 -20.74
N ALA A 122 18.25 -1.60 -20.06
CA ALA A 122 18.85 -2.92 -20.24
C ALA A 122 17.78 -4.03 -20.07
N ASP A 123 17.74 -4.98 -21.01
CA ASP A 123 16.77 -6.08 -20.99
C ASP A 123 16.93 -6.91 -19.71
N GLU A 124 15.98 -6.76 -18.79
CA GLU A 124 15.85 -7.57 -17.60
C GLU A 124 14.65 -8.52 -17.77
N PRO A 125 14.81 -9.83 -17.56
CA PRO A 125 13.68 -10.75 -17.64
C PRO A 125 12.62 -10.42 -16.58
N LEU A 126 11.34 -10.48 -16.97
CA LEU A 126 10.19 -10.12 -16.12
C LEU A 126 10.24 -10.79 -14.74
N GLN A 127 10.69 -12.06 -14.67
CA GLN A 127 10.82 -12.81 -13.42
C GLN A 127 11.88 -12.21 -12.48
N ALA A 128 13.02 -11.77 -13.01
CA ALA A 128 14.06 -11.11 -12.21
C ALA A 128 13.57 -9.75 -11.70
N MET A 129 12.85 -9.01 -12.55
CA MET A 129 12.24 -7.73 -12.17
C MET A 129 11.20 -7.90 -11.05
N ILE A 130 10.33 -8.90 -11.14
CA ILE A 130 9.32 -9.21 -10.11
C ILE A 130 10.01 -9.54 -8.78
N GLY A 131 10.96 -10.47 -8.78
CA GLY A 131 11.66 -10.89 -7.55
C GLY A 131 12.40 -9.74 -6.89
N ARG A 132 13.14 -8.94 -7.67
CA ARG A 132 13.85 -7.75 -7.19
C ARG A 132 12.88 -6.71 -6.61
N THR A 133 11.76 -6.46 -7.28
CA THR A 133 10.82 -5.41 -6.88
C THR A 133 10.04 -5.80 -5.63
N ILE A 134 9.57 -7.05 -5.56
CA ILE A 134 8.96 -7.61 -4.35
C ILE A 134 9.94 -7.58 -3.18
N GLY A 135 11.19 -8.02 -3.39
CA GLY A 135 12.22 -8.00 -2.35
C GLY A 135 12.48 -6.58 -1.81
N ARG A 136 12.51 -5.57 -2.69
CA ARG A 136 12.65 -4.17 -2.26
C ARG A 136 11.44 -3.69 -1.46
N GLU A 137 10.23 -4.10 -1.83
CA GLU A 137 9.02 -3.73 -1.10
C GLU A 137 8.96 -4.39 0.28
N ILE A 138 9.38 -5.66 0.39
CA ILE A 138 9.58 -6.35 1.67
C ILE A 138 10.59 -5.60 2.54
N THR A 139 11.74 -5.19 1.97
CA THR A 139 12.74 -4.42 2.71
C THR A 139 12.18 -3.08 3.21
N LYS A 140 11.37 -2.36 2.41
CA LYS A 140 10.70 -1.13 2.86
C LYS A 140 9.72 -1.41 4.00
N LEU A 141 8.95 -2.49 3.91
CA LEU A 141 8.05 -2.92 4.97
C LEU A 141 8.81 -3.24 6.25
N CYS A 142 9.87 -4.06 6.18
CA CYS A 142 10.72 -4.37 7.32
C CYS A 142 11.36 -3.11 7.93
N TYR A 143 11.84 -2.20 7.08
CA TYR A 143 12.43 -0.94 7.53
C TYR A 143 11.37 -0.08 8.24
N PHE A 144 10.20 0.11 7.64
CA PHE A 144 9.10 0.90 8.20
C PHE A 144 8.60 0.32 9.53
N THR A 145 8.36 -0.99 9.59
CA THR A 145 7.92 -1.67 10.82
C THR A 145 9.01 -1.63 11.90
N GLY A 146 10.28 -1.86 11.54
CA GLY A 146 11.39 -1.81 12.48
C GLY A 146 11.59 -0.41 13.07
N TYR A 147 11.58 0.63 12.23
CA TYR A 147 11.66 2.01 12.70
C TYR A 147 10.43 2.42 13.51
N GLY A 148 9.24 2.00 13.09
CA GLY A 148 7.99 2.25 13.80
C GLY A 148 8.00 1.65 15.21
N LEU A 149 8.49 0.41 15.36
CA LEU A 149 8.66 -0.22 16.66
C LEU A 149 9.69 0.52 17.53
N LEU A 150 10.83 0.90 16.96
CA LEU A 150 11.86 1.66 17.69
C LEU A 150 11.28 2.97 18.22
N ILE A 151 10.59 3.74 17.38
CA ILE A 151 9.94 5.00 17.78
C ILE A 151 8.84 4.73 18.81
N PHE A 152 8.01 3.71 18.62
CA PHE A 152 6.96 3.35 19.57
C PHE A 152 7.53 3.03 20.95
N PHE A 153 8.55 2.17 21.03
CA PHE A 153 9.22 1.86 22.30
C PHE A 153 9.92 3.08 22.88
N GLY A 154 10.58 3.89 22.05
CA GLY A 154 11.22 5.13 22.50
C GLY A 154 10.22 6.12 23.10
N LEU A 155 9.07 6.33 22.45
CA LEU A 155 7.99 7.18 22.93
C LEU A 155 7.29 6.60 24.16
N ALA A 156 7.07 5.29 24.21
CA ALA A 156 6.49 4.62 25.37
C ALA A 156 7.40 4.79 26.60
N LEU A 157 8.71 4.60 26.44
CA LEU A 157 9.68 4.85 27.51
C LEU A 157 9.70 6.32 27.94
N LEU A 158 9.65 7.25 26.98
CA LEU A 158 9.59 8.68 27.27
C LEU A 158 8.28 9.08 27.98
N SER A 159 7.15 8.46 27.62
CA SER A 159 5.84 8.68 28.24
C SER A 159 5.78 8.21 29.69
N LEU A 160 6.66 7.29 30.11
CA LEU A 160 6.77 6.86 31.51
C LEU A 160 7.53 7.87 32.37
N ILE A 161 8.19 8.86 31.77
CA ILE A 161 8.83 9.97 32.48
C ILE A 161 7.75 11.06 32.66
N PRO A 162 7.21 11.27 33.87
CA PRO A 162 6.26 12.35 34.10
C PRO A 162 6.97 13.69 33.91
N LEU A 163 6.42 14.52 33.01
CA LEU A 163 6.76 15.93 32.95
C LEU A 163 6.24 16.60 34.22
N VAL A 164 7.15 16.92 35.13
CA VAL A 164 6.91 17.77 36.31
C VAL A 164 6.65 19.21 35.86
#